data_AF-A0A9E6JPF0-F1
#
_entry.id   AF-A0A9E6JPF0-F1
#
_cell.length_a   1.000
_cell.length_b   1.000
_cell.length_c   1.000
_cell.angle_alpha   90.00
_cell.angle_beta   90.00
_cell.angle_gamma   90.00
#
_symmetry.space_group_name_H-M   'P 1'
#
loop_
_entity.id
_entity.type
_entity.pdbx_description
1 polymer ?
#
loop_
_entity_poly.entity_id
_entity_poly.type
_entity_poly.pdbx_seq_one_letter_code
_entity_poly.pdbx_strand_id
1 'polypeptide(L)'
;MENPAPAEQALQLLFKKLHPHLEDVAHALATGAGPKDLERLHQKLTVACHQASEVLDGLAAQTEGPLAEILDTLSANLLPVGGSFQQLLILVQLCLEEAPADLLPFTSPGSAAATGWGKRMVAFLARLEDPAFQARSRWAGVDPDLGDEALADDL
;
A
#
# COMPACT_ATOMS: atom_id res chain seq x y z
N MET A 1 -9.32 -8.76 24.45
CA MET A 1 -8.17 -8.56 23.56
C MET A 1 -8.02 -7.06 23.43
N GLU A 2 -6.88 -6.51 23.88
CA GLU A 2 -6.59 -5.09 23.66
C GLU A 2 -6.52 -4.84 22.14
N ASN A 3 -7.08 -3.72 21.69
CA ASN A 3 -6.89 -3.30 20.31
C ASN A 3 -5.41 -2.89 20.13
N PRO A 4 -4.75 -3.27 19.02
CA PRO A 4 -3.38 -2.86 18.78
C PRO A 4 -3.25 -1.33 18.81
N ALA A 5 -2.08 -0.79 19.16
CA ALA A 5 -1.85 0.65 19.09
C ALA A 5 -2.08 1.19 17.66
N PRO A 6 -2.50 2.45 17.47
CA PRO A 6 -2.81 3.00 16.13
C PRO A 6 -1.70 2.79 15.10
N ALA A 7 -0.43 3.00 15.47
CA ALA A 7 0.71 2.74 14.60
C ALA A 7 0.84 1.27 14.19
N GLU A 8 0.56 0.34 15.11
CA GLU A 8 0.56 -1.08 14.80
C GLU A 8 -0.63 -1.46 13.90
N GLN A 9 -1.80 -0.86 14.12
CA GLN A 9 -2.95 -1.04 13.24
C GLN A 9 -2.67 -0.54 11.81
N ALA A 10 -2.00 0.60 11.67
CA ALA A 10 -1.57 1.13 10.37
C ALA A 10 -0.57 0.19 9.68
N LEU A 11 0.46 -0.29 10.38
CA LEU A 11 1.40 -1.28 9.81
C LEU A 11 0.71 -2.59 9.43
N GLN A 12 -0.23 -3.06 10.26
CA GLN A 12 -1.05 -4.23 9.96
C GLN A 12 -1.86 -4.00 8.70
N LEU A 13 -2.50 -2.85 8.54
CA LEU A 13 -3.26 -2.49 7.35
C LEU A 13 -2.37 -2.53 6.10
N LEU A 14 -1.23 -1.84 6.12
CA LEU A 14 -0.29 -1.79 5.01
C LEU A 14 0.17 -3.20 4.59
N PHE A 15 0.73 -3.99 5.51
CA PHE A 15 1.34 -5.27 5.15
C PHE A 15 0.35 -6.43 5.07
N LYS A 16 -0.77 -6.39 5.78
CA LYS A 16 -1.78 -7.46 5.72
C LYS A 16 -2.79 -7.26 4.60
N LYS A 17 -3.10 -6.01 4.23
CA LYS A 17 -4.14 -5.68 3.26
C LYS A 17 -3.58 -5.15 1.94
N LEU A 18 -2.68 -4.17 1.95
CA LEU A 18 -2.22 -3.54 0.70
C LEU A 18 -1.09 -4.31 0.02
N HIS A 19 -0.06 -4.71 0.76
CA HIS A 19 1.08 -5.44 0.19
C HIS A 19 0.70 -6.67 -0.65
N PRO A 20 -0.27 -7.54 -0.25
CA PRO A 20 -0.70 -8.64 -1.10
C PRO A 20 -1.21 -8.22 -2.48
N HIS A 21 -1.91 -7.08 -2.59
CA HIS A 21 -2.38 -6.59 -3.88
C HIS A 21 -1.23 -6.21 -4.81
N LEU A 22 -0.15 -5.61 -4.28
CA LEU A 22 1.04 -5.34 -5.08
C LEU A 22 1.71 -6.62 -5.58
N GLU A 23 1.83 -7.64 -4.72
CA GLU A 23 2.43 -8.90 -5.12
C GLU A 23 1.56 -9.67 -6.13
N ASP A 24 0.23 -9.60 -6.01
CA ASP A 24 -0.69 -10.17 -6.98
C ASP A 24 -0.51 -9.51 -8.36
N VAL A 25 -0.35 -8.18 -8.41
CA VAL A 25 -0.09 -7.44 -9.66
C VAL A 25 1.29 -7.79 -10.23
N ALA A 26 2.34 -7.81 -9.41
CA ALA A 26 3.66 -8.21 -9.86
C ALA A 26 3.68 -9.63 -10.43
N HIS A 27 2.98 -10.57 -9.78
CA HIS A 27 2.84 -11.92 -10.26
C HIS A 27 2.08 -11.98 -11.60
N ALA A 28 0.95 -11.29 -11.69
CA ALA A 28 0.15 -11.23 -12.91
C ALA A 28 0.98 -10.71 -14.10
N LEU A 29 1.70 -9.61 -13.92
CA LEU A 29 2.61 -9.04 -14.94
C LEU A 29 3.71 -10.03 -15.33
N ALA A 30 4.37 -10.67 -14.35
CA ALA A 30 5.43 -11.65 -14.61
C ALA A 30 4.93 -12.89 -15.38
N THR A 31 3.65 -13.25 -15.21
CA THR A 31 3.01 -14.37 -15.93
C THR A 31 2.37 -13.97 -17.25
N GLY A 32 2.43 -12.69 -17.65
CA GLY A 32 1.81 -12.19 -18.88
C GLY A 32 0.29 -12.17 -18.84
N ALA A 33 -0.30 -11.80 -17.69
CA ALA A 33 -1.74 -11.65 -17.54
C ALA A 33 -2.31 -10.67 -18.58
N GLY A 34 -3.51 -10.95 -19.07
CA GLY A 34 -4.18 -10.11 -20.06
C GLY A 34 -4.78 -8.82 -19.46
N PRO A 35 -5.21 -7.87 -20.31
CA PRO A 35 -5.72 -6.57 -19.88
C PRO A 35 -6.88 -6.66 -18.87
N LYS A 36 -7.86 -7.54 -19.10
CA LYS A 36 -9.00 -7.73 -18.19
C LYS A 36 -8.62 -8.19 -16.78
N ASP A 37 -7.56 -8.99 -16.66
CA ASP A 37 -7.09 -9.43 -15.34
C ASP A 37 -6.40 -8.29 -14.59
N LEU A 38 -5.64 -7.48 -15.31
CA LEU A 38 -4.96 -6.31 -14.77
C LEU A 38 -5.95 -5.20 -14.40
N GLU A 39 -7.00 -4.95 -15.20
CA GLU A 39 -8.13 -4.08 -14.85
C GLU A 39 -8.80 -4.49 -13.55
N ARG A 40 -9.08 -5.79 -13.40
CA ARG A 40 -9.68 -6.33 -12.16
C ARG A 40 -8.75 -6.15 -10.97
N LEU A 41 -7.44 -6.29 -11.15
CA LEU A 41 -6.46 -6.06 -10.09
C LEU A 41 -6.34 -4.57 -9.75
N HIS A 42 -6.40 -3.69 -10.74
CA HIS A 42 -6.48 -2.24 -10.56
C HIS A 42 -7.68 -1.89 -9.68
N GLN A 43 -8.89 -2.30 -10.06
CA GLN A 43 -10.10 -2.04 -9.27
C GLN A 43 -9.98 -2.56 -7.83
N LYS A 44 -9.44 -3.77 -7.63
CA LYS A 44 -9.22 -4.34 -6.29
C LYS A 44 -8.25 -3.49 -5.47
N LEU A 45 -7.14 -3.07 -6.06
CA LEU A 45 -6.16 -2.22 -5.40
C LEU A 45 -6.77 -0.87 -5.04
N THR A 46 -7.51 -0.25 -5.97
CA THR A 46 -8.20 1.02 -5.75
C THR A 46 -9.17 0.92 -4.57
N VAL A 47 -10.03 -0.10 -4.54
CA VAL A 47 -10.95 -0.33 -3.40
C VAL A 47 -10.19 -0.54 -2.09
N ALA A 48 -9.11 -1.33 -2.12
CA ALA A 48 -8.31 -1.56 -0.92
C ALA A 48 -7.64 -0.28 -0.40
N CYS A 49 -7.21 0.62 -1.29
CA CYS A 49 -6.64 1.91 -0.93
C CYS A 49 -7.67 2.85 -0.31
N HIS A 50 -8.90 2.90 -0.85
CA HIS A 50 -10.00 3.67 -0.24
C HIS A 50 -10.31 3.17 1.16
N GLN A 51 -10.48 1.86 1.32
CA GLN A 51 -10.74 1.26 2.64
C GLN A 51 -9.58 1.49 3.62
N ALA A 52 -8.33 1.46 3.12
CA ALA A 52 -7.17 1.72 3.94
C ALA A 52 -7.11 3.19 4.40
N SER A 53 -7.36 4.14 3.49
CA SER A 53 -7.42 5.56 3.80
C SER A 53 -8.50 5.86 4.84
N GLU A 54 -9.72 5.34 4.69
CA GLU A 54 -10.79 5.51 5.69
C GLU A 54 -10.38 5.01 7.09
N VAL A 55 -9.69 3.88 7.16
CA VAL A 55 -9.19 3.35 8.43
C VAL A 55 -8.09 4.25 9.01
N LEU A 56 -7.18 4.74 8.17
CA LEU A 56 -6.09 5.63 8.60
C LEU A 56 -6.63 6.97 9.10
N ASP A 57 -7.60 7.57 8.42
CA ASP A 57 -8.29 8.79 8.87
C ASP A 57 -8.96 8.56 10.24
N GLY A 58 -9.63 7.42 10.40
CA GLY A 58 -10.22 7.02 11.67
C GLY A 58 -9.19 6.86 12.77
N LEU A 59 -8.01 6.31 12.48
CA LEU A 59 -6.92 6.17 13.44
C LEU A 59 -6.30 7.53 13.79
N ALA A 60 -6.11 8.40 12.79
CA ALA A 60 -5.58 9.74 12.98
C ALA A 60 -6.49 10.59 13.87
N ALA A 61 -7.81 10.56 13.64
CA ALA A 61 -8.81 11.26 14.45
C ALA A 61 -8.86 10.81 15.93
N GLN A 62 -8.34 9.62 16.23
CA GLN A 62 -8.27 9.05 17.59
C GLN A 62 -6.86 9.17 18.21
N THR A 63 -5.93 9.79 17.49
CA THR A 63 -4.53 9.92 17.88
C THR A 63 -4.17 11.41 18.00
N GLU A 64 -3.18 11.72 18.83
CA GLU A 64 -2.68 13.09 18.97
C GLU A 64 -1.18 13.18 18.65
N GLY A 65 -0.73 14.40 18.33
CA GLY A 65 0.67 14.70 18.10
C GLY A 65 1.23 14.14 16.79
N PRO A 66 2.54 13.86 16.72
CA PRO A 66 3.21 13.50 15.47
C PRO A 66 2.64 12.26 14.78
N LEU A 67 2.12 11.30 15.55
CA LEU A 67 1.54 10.09 14.97
C LEU A 67 0.25 10.38 14.19
N ALA A 68 -0.56 11.36 14.64
CA ALA A 68 -1.76 11.75 13.89
C ALA A 68 -1.39 12.33 12.52
N GLU A 69 -0.40 13.21 12.46
CA GLU A 69 0.09 13.81 11.21
C GLU A 69 0.67 12.77 10.24
N ILE A 70 1.40 11.79 10.77
CA ILE A 70 1.92 10.66 9.97
C ILE A 70 0.78 9.84 9.37
N LEU A 71 -0.26 9.55 10.16
CA LEU A 71 -1.41 8.77 9.70
C LEU A 71 -2.24 9.53 8.66
N ASP A 72 -2.48 10.82 8.87
CA ASP A 72 -3.16 11.70 7.90
C ASP A 72 -2.38 11.76 6.57
N THR A 73 -1.07 11.95 6.64
CA THR A 73 -0.21 11.99 5.45
C THR A 73 -0.23 10.66 4.69
N LEU A 74 -0.14 9.55 5.43
CA LEU A 74 -0.21 8.21 4.85
C LEU A 74 -1.56 7.96 4.18
N SER A 75 -2.67 8.41 4.80
CA SER A 75 -4.01 8.32 4.22
C SER A 75 -4.10 9.08 2.89
N ALA A 76 -3.64 10.33 2.87
CA ALA A 76 -3.64 11.17 1.69
C ALA A 76 -2.82 10.57 0.54
N ASN A 77 -1.68 9.93 0.84
CA ASN A 77 -0.82 9.32 -0.17
C ASN A 77 -1.42 8.06 -0.82
N LEU A 78 -2.37 7.38 -0.15
CA LEU A 78 -3.04 6.19 -0.69
C LEU A 78 -4.19 6.51 -1.64
N LEU A 79 -4.69 7.75 -1.67
CA LEU A 79 -5.80 8.18 -2.53
C LEU A 79 -5.42 9.31 -3.50
N PRO A 80 -4.53 9.04 -4.47
CA PRO A 80 -4.28 10.00 -5.54
C PRO A 80 -5.54 10.17 -6.41
N VAL A 81 -6.10 11.37 -6.42
CA VAL A 81 -7.24 11.71 -7.27
C VAL A 81 -6.84 11.62 -8.74
N GLY A 82 -7.53 10.78 -9.53
CA GLY A 82 -7.38 10.68 -10.98
C GLY A 82 -6.03 10.14 -11.46
N GLY A 83 -5.32 9.38 -10.62
CA GLY A 83 -4.05 8.77 -10.98
C GLY A 83 -4.20 7.49 -11.79
N SER A 84 -3.24 7.21 -12.67
CA SER A 84 -3.21 5.96 -13.46
C SER A 84 -2.94 4.73 -12.61
N PHE A 85 -3.20 3.53 -13.16
CA PHE A 85 -2.90 2.27 -12.44
C PHE A 85 -1.41 2.18 -12.05
N GLN A 86 -0.51 2.59 -12.94
CA GLN A 86 0.93 2.67 -12.64
C GLN A 86 1.21 3.61 -11.46
N GLN A 87 0.60 4.80 -11.44
CA GLN A 87 0.81 5.77 -10.36
C GLN A 87 0.30 5.23 -9.03
N LEU A 88 -0.85 4.55 -9.02
CA LEU A 88 -1.37 3.90 -7.83
C LEU A 88 -0.40 2.83 -7.29
N LEU A 89 0.15 1.97 -8.16
CA LEU A 89 1.14 0.96 -7.77
C LEU A 89 2.40 1.59 -7.15
N ILE A 90 2.90 2.68 -7.76
CA ILE A 90 4.05 3.42 -7.25
C ILE A 90 3.76 4.00 -5.87
N LEU A 91 2.64 4.71 -5.71
CA LEU A 91 2.29 5.39 -4.46
C LEU A 91 2.05 4.41 -3.32
N VAL A 92 1.31 3.33 -3.57
CA VAL A 92 1.09 2.29 -2.57
C VAL A 92 2.41 1.64 -2.16
N GLN A 93 3.32 1.40 -3.10
CA GLN A 93 4.62 0.84 -2.75
C GLN A 93 5.48 1.83 -1.97
N LEU A 94 5.53 3.12 -2.35
CA LEU A 94 6.23 4.13 -1.56
C LEU A 94 5.72 4.20 -0.12
N CYS A 95 4.40 4.10 0.08
CA CYS A 95 3.81 3.99 1.42
C CYS A 95 4.33 2.76 2.19
N LEU A 96 4.53 1.62 1.53
CA LEU A 96 5.09 0.41 2.15
C LEU A 96 6.60 0.51 2.42
N GLU A 97 7.33 1.30 1.63
CA GLU A 97 8.77 1.55 1.77
C GLU A 97 9.06 2.51 2.93
N GLU A 98 8.29 3.59 3.04
CA GLU A 98 8.59 4.73 3.92
C GLU A 98 7.88 4.62 5.29
N ALA A 99 6.58 4.29 5.30
CA ALA A 99 5.79 4.30 6.53
C ALA A 99 6.33 3.41 7.67
N PRO A 100 7.02 2.27 7.43
CA PRO A 100 7.64 1.51 8.52
C PRO A 100 8.63 2.32 9.36
N ALA A 101 9.44 3.17 8.74
CA ALA A 101 10.43 3.97 9.46
C ALA A 101 9.76 4.97 10.40
N ASP A 102 8.62 5.54 9.98
CA ASP A 102 7.88 6.53 10.73
C ASP A 102 6.96 5.92 11.80
N LEU A 103 6.38 4.75 11.54
CA LEU A 103 5.40 4.12 12.43
C LEU A 103 6.03 3.22 13.50
N LEU A 104 7.13 2.52 13.20
CA LEU A 104 7.77 1.60 14.15
C LEU A 104 8.17 2.25 15.50
N PRO A 105 8.67 3.51 15.54
CA PRO A 105 8.94 4.20 16.80
C PRO A 105 7.74 4.33 17.75
N PHE A 106 6.51 4.25 17.21
CA PHE A 106 5.27 4.33 17.98
C PHE A 106 4.68 2.96 18.33
N THR A 107 5.39 1.87 18.02
CA THR A 107 4.95 0.50 18.34
C THR A 107 5.66 -0.06 19.57
N SER A 108 5.00 -1.01 20.25
CA SER A 108 5.64 -1.76 21.34
C SER A 108 6.82 -2.58 20.80
N PRO A 109 8.01 -2.54 21.44
CA PRO A 109 9.16 -3.33 21.02
C PRO A 109 8.80 -4.82 20.84
N GLY A 110 9.09 -5.35 19.65
CA GLY A 110 8.85 -6.77 19.34
C GLY A 110 7.42 -7.13 18.90
N SER A 111 6.47 -6.19 18.83
CA SER A 111 5.10 -6.44 18.39
C SER A 111 5.04 -7.05 16.98
N ALA A 112 5.88 -6.57 16.06
CA ALA A 112 5.95 -7.06 14.69
C ALA A 112 6.64 -8.43 14.56
N ALA A 113 7.63 -8.74 15.41
CA ALA A 113 8.52 -9.89 15.22
C ALA A 113 7.81 -11.25 15.31
N ALA A 114 6.71 -11.32 16.09
CA ALA A 114 5.95 -12.55 16.30
C ALA A 114 4.81 -12.76 15.28
N THR A 115 4.53 -11.79 14.42
CA THR A 115 3.31 -11.79 13.59
C THR A 115 3.59 -12.12 12.13
N GLY A 116 2.59 -12.67 11.44
CA GLY A 116 2.69 -12.97 10.01
C GLY A 116 2.86 -11.72 9.14
N TRP A 117 2.25 -10.60 9.53
CA TRP A 117 2.40 -9.32 8.82
C TRP A 117 3.78 -8.70 9.07
N GLY A 118 4.33 -8.79 10.29
CA GLY A 118 5.65 -8.24 10.60
C GLY A 118 6.78 -9.00 9.89
N LYS A 119 6.68 -10.33 9.78
CA LYS A 119 7.60 -11.12 8.94
C LYS A 119 7.55 -10.69 7.47
N ARG A 120 6.37 -10.39 6.95
CA ARG A 120 6.19 -9.88 5.59
C ARG A 120 6.80 -8.49 5.40
N MET A 121 6.60 -7.59 6.36
CA MET A 121 7.25 -6.28 6.37
C MET A 121 8.76 -6.40 6.32
N VAL A 122 9.37 -7.21 7.20
CA VAL A 122 10.82 -7.42 7.21
C VAL A 122 11.32 -7.99 5.89
N ALA A 123 10.63 -8.98 5.34
CA ALA A 123 10.99 -9.58 4.04
C ALA A 123 10.85 -8.57 2.89
N PHE A 124 9.82 -7.72 2.90
CA PHE A 124 9.64 -6.65 1.92
C PHE A 124 10.78 -5.63 2.01
N LEU A 125 11.08 -5.12 3.20
CA LEU A 125 12.13 -4.13 3.41
C LEU A 125 13.51 -4.65 3.01
N ALA A 126 13.79 -5.94 3.28
CA ALA A 126 15.05 -6.57 2.84
C ALA A 126 15.21 -6.59 1.31
N ARG A 127 14.10 -6.66 0.54
CA ARG A 127 14.16 -6.64 -0.92
C ARG A 127 14.46 -5.25 -1.49
N LEU A 128 14.31 -4.17 -0.70
CA LEU A 128 14.61 -2.81 -1.16
C LEU A 128 16.11 -2.55 -1.35
N GLU A 129 16.97 -3.47 -0.89
CA GLU A 129 18.39 -3.49 -1.25
C GLU A 129 18.62 -3.66 -2.76
N ASP A 130 17.66 -4.27 -3.47
CA ASP A 130 17.64 -4.34 -4.93
C ASP A 130 16.98 -3.08 -5.53
N PRO A 131 17.72 -2.23 -6.27
CA PRO A 131 17.17 -1.04 -6.91
C PRO A 131 16.05 -1.34 -7.92
N ALA A 132 16.00 -2.55 -8.48
CA ALA A 132 14.92 -2.96 -9.38
C ALA A 132 13.60 -3.20 -8.63
N PHE A 133 13.67 -3.47 -7.31
CA PHE A 133 12.49 -3.68 -6.48
C PHE A 133 11.88 -2.38 -5.97
N GLN A 134 12.60 -1.25 -6.00
CA GLN A 134 12.09 0.06 -5.57
C GLN A 134 10.92 0.53 -6.44
N ALA A 135 9.94 1.21 -5.84
CA ALA A 135 8.64 1.51 -6.44
C ALA A 135 8.72 2.04 -7.88
N ARG A 136 9.53 3.08 -8.12
CA ARG A 136 9.64 3.71 -9.45
C ARG A 136 10.23 2.75 -10.48
N SER A 137 11.24 1.97 -10.13
CA SER A 137 11.88 1.01 -11.03
C SER A 137 10.98 -0.18 -11.31
N ARG A 138 10.36 -0.73 -10.25
CA ARG A 138 9.53 -1.93 -10.30
C ARG A 138 8.34 -1.77 -11.24
N TRP A 139 7.72 -0.59 -11.23
CA TRP A 139 6.49 -0.31 -11.98
C TRP A 139 6.71 0.51 -13.25
N ALA A 140 7.95 0.89 -13.60
CA ALA A 140 8.24 1.74 -14.75
C ALA A 140 7.71 1.19 -16.09
N GLY A 141 7.65 -0.13 -16.24
CA GLY A 141 7.16 -0.79 -17.46
C GLY A 141 5.65 -1.04 -17.50
N VAL A 142 4.90 -0.68 -16.45
CA VAL A 142 3.43 -0.79 -16.46
C VAL A 142 2.87 0.33 -17.31
N ASP A 143 2.05 -0.02 -18.30
CA ASP A 143 1.36 0.94 -19.16
C ASP A 143 0.45 1.86 -18.31
N PRO A 144 0.64 3.19 -18.35
CA PRO A 144 -0.22 4.14 -17.65
C PRO A 144 -1.68 4.10 -18.08
N ASP A 145 -1.96 3.77 -19.35
CA ASP A 145 -3.32 3.76 -19.91
C ASP A 145 -4.05 2.44 -19.61
N LEU A 146 -3.40 1.53 -18.88
CA LEU A 146 -3.91 0.21 -18.59
C LEU A 146 -5.11 0.29 -17.64
N GLY A 147 -6.29 0.00 -18.20
CA GLY A 147 -7.57 0.00 -17.50
C GLY A 147 -8.34 1.31 -17.54
N ASP A 148 -7.90 2.29 -18.33
CA ASP A 148 -8.67 3.52 -18.61
C ASP A 148 -9.75 3.31 -19.68
N GLU A 149 -9.65 2.27 -20.52
CA GLU A 149 -10.63 1.97 -21.58
C GLU A 149 -12.06 1.75 -21.04
N ALA A 150 -12.22 1.38 -19.78
CA ALA A 150 -13.53 1.16 -19.15
C ALA A 150 -14.14 2.40 -18.46
N LEU A 151 -13.36 3.47 -18.25
CA LEU A 151 -13.86 4.71 -17.61
C LEU A 151 -14.33 5.75 -18.63
N ALA A 152 -13.99 5.59 -19.91
CA ALA A 152 -14.35 6.51 -20.99
C ALA A 152 -15.74 6.25 -21.58
N ASP A 153 -16.30 5.05 -21.41
CA ASP A 153 -17.59 4.66 -22.02
C ASP A 153 -18.82 4.99 -21.15
N ASP A 154 -18.64 5.50 -19.92
CA ASP A 154 -19.71 5.88 -18.99
C ASP A 154 -19.80 7.41 -18.72
N LEU A 155 -19.26 8.27 -19.61
CA LEU A 155 -19.40 9.73 -19.57
C LEU A 155 -20.19 10.30 -20.76
#